data_AF-A0A6J8B6H2-F1
#
_entry.id   AF-A0A6J8B6H2-F1
#
_cell.length_a   1.000
_cell.length_b   1.000
_cell.length_c   1.000
_cell.angle_alpha   90.00
_cell.angle_beta   90.00
_cell.angle_gamma   90.00
#
_symmetry.space_group_name_H-M   'P 1'
#
loop_
_entity.id
_entity.type
_entity.pdbx_description
1 polymer ?
#
loop_
_entity_poly.entity_id
_entity_poly.type
_entity_poly.pdbx_seq_one_letter_code
_entity_poly.pdbx_strand_id
1 'polypeptide(L)'
;MEKQKQGNLSLGRIPPSILVGGRVEKWILENDPHINTSCNLITDESKRMFLKYKRRLEVHEERVNNKRRKIHQNKDKQEKIGETEEEYSDQSFIQDTVGAIAMDTSGNLAAAVSSGGISLKQPGRLGPAATYGSGCWAYNWSSDIKPGVAIATSGSGEHLMKTLFSKECASCIQNMDSGSLGLSLAFKDHFLESEFLKHLDCKFGGAIALRQDKYNDKQSVELIWGHTTDSMCIGFMSLSDKKPKVFLSRLPPQSIPGKSFTMEGRQIYK
;
A
#
# COMPACT_ATOMS: atom_id res chain seq x y z
N MET A 1 4.20 18.36 -4.09
CA MET A 1 5.39 18.09 -4.93
C MET A 1 5.72 19.25 -5.86
N GLU A 2 4.90 19.64 -6.84
CA GLU A 2 5.25 20.74 -7.78
C GLU A 2 5.57 22.08 -7.08
N LYS A 3 4.78 22.48 -6.08
CA LYS A 3 5.08 23.68 -5.26
C LYS A 3 6.42 23.59 -4.50
N GLN A 4 6.89 22.40 -4.16
CA GLN A 4 8.19 22.23 -3.50
C GLN A 4 9.36 22.41 -4.47
N LYS A 5 9.16 22.10 -5.76
CA LYS A 5 10.16 22.34 -6.81
C LYS A 5 10.36 23.83 -7.09
N GLN A 6 9.38 24.68 -6.73
CA GLN A 6 9.46 26.13 -6.89
C GLN A 6 10.38 26.80 -5.85
N GLY A 7 10.93 26.03 -4.90
CA GLY A 7 11.85 26.51 -3.88
C GLY A 7 11.16 26.93 -2.58
N ASN A 8 11.86 27.73 -1.78
CA ASN A 8 11.36 28.15 -0.47
C ASN A 8 10.23 29.17 -0.60
N LEU A 9 9.28 29.11 0.33
CA LEU A 9 8.29 30.14 0.53
C LEU A 9 8.93 31.42 1.08
N SER A 10 8.14 32.49 1.18
CA SER A 10 8.55 33.75 1.81
C SER A 10 9.20 33.52 3.18
N LEU A 11 10.28 34.27 3.43
CA LEU A 11 11.13 34.18 4.61
C LEU A 11 11.89 32.84 4.75
N GLY A 12 12.14 32.15 3.62
CA GLY A 12 12.95 30.91 3.62
C GLY A 12 12.22 29.69 4.17
N ARG A 13 10.89 29.73 4.33
CA ARG A 13 10.12 28.61 4.88
C ARG A 13 10.04 27.47 3.87
N ILE A 14 10.22 26.24 4.33
CA ILE A 14 10.11 25.04 3.49
C ILE A 14 8.62 24.74 3.22
N PRO A 15 8.19 24.56 1.96
CA PRO A 15 6.81 24.22 1.65
C PRO A 15 6.41 22.83 2.21
N PRO A 16 5.16 22.66 2.64
CA PRO A 16 4.71 21.42 3.27
C PRO A 16 4.77 20.23 2.31
N SER A 17 5.27 19.09 2.80
CA SER A 17 5.25 17.81 2.08
C SER A 17 3.95 17.03 2.28
N ILE A 18 3.31 17.21 3.44
CA ILE A 18 2.11 16.48 3.86
C ILE A 18 1.11 17.48 4.43
N LEU A 19 -0.14 17.39 4.00
CA LEU A 19 -1.27 18.15 4.50
C LEU A 19 -2.42 17.18 4.81
N VAL A 20 -3.17 17.43 5.89
CA VAL A 20 -4.26 16.55 6.35
C VAL A 20 -5.47 17.34 6.81
N GLY A 21 -6.65 16.70 6.75
CA GLY A 21 -7.91 17.26 7.24
C GLY A 21 -8.50 18.40 6.40
N GLY A 22 -9.46 19.14 6.96
CA GLY A 22 -10.24 20.15 6.22
C GLY A 22 -9.43 21.33 5.67
N ARG A 23 -8.21 21.58 6.15
CA ARG A 23 -7.34 22.63 5.60
C ARG A 23 -6.76 22.27 4.23
N VAL A 24 -6.79 20.99 3.84
CA VAL A 24 -6.35 20.53 2.51
C VAL A 24 -7.22 21.13 1.41
N GLU A 25 -8.54 21.18 1.62
CA GLU A 25 -9.47 21.74 0.62
C GLU A 25 -9.17 23.21 0.36
N LYS A 26 -8.98 24.01 1.42
CA LYS A 26 -8.58 25.42 1.27
C LYS A 26 -7.25 25.55 0.51
N TRP A 27 -6.27 24.69 0.82
CA TRP A 27 -5.00 24.69 0.12
C TRP A 27 -5.14 24.37 -1.38
N ILE A 28 -5.99 23.40 -1.73
CA ILE A 28 -6.30 23.03 -3.12
C ILE A 28 -6.97 24.21 -3.83
N LEU A 29 -8.03 24.80 -3.28
CA LEU A 29 -8.73 25.91 -3.90
C LEU A 29 -7.82 27.13 -4.15
N GLU A 30 -6.86 27.39 -3.26
CA GLU A 30 -5.90 28.50 -3.40
C GLU A 30 -4.79 28.22 -4.43
N ASN A 31 -4.46 26.96 -4.70
CA ASN A 31 -3.26 26.59 -5.48
C ASN A 31 -3.55 25.83 -6.78
N ASP A 32 -4.70 25.18 -6.88
CA ASP A 32 -5.16 24.39 -8.03
C ASP A 32 -6.71 24.48 -8.13
N PRO A 33 -7.23 25.63 -8.60
CA PRO A 33 -8.67 25.91 -8.60
C PRO A 33 -9.47 25.04 -9.58
N HIS A 34 -8.81 24.23 -10.41
CA HIS A 34 -9.46 23.33 -11.36
C HIS A 34 -9.89 22.00 -10.72
N ILE A 35 -9.39 21.67 -9.53
CA ILE A 35 -9.76 20.45 -8.82
C ILE A 35 -11.11 20.65 -8.12
N ASN A 36 -12.11 19.87 -8.52
CA ASN A 36 -13.42 19.85 -7.85
C ASN A 36 -13.37 19.05 -6.55
N THR A 37 -13.27 19.74 -5.41
CA THR A 37 -13.27 19.14 -4.07
C THR A 37 -14.67 18.76 -3.56
N SER A 38 -15.74 19.25 -4.22
CA SER A 38 -17.12 19.07 -3.79
C SER A 38 -17.85 17.88 -4.46
N CYS A 39 -17.12 17.03 -5.18
CA CYS A 39 -17.73 15.88 -5.85
C CYS A 39 -18.20 14.81 -4.85
N ASN A 40 -19.40 14.26 -5.08
CA ASN A 40 -19.89 13.13 -4.30
C ASN A 40 -19.23 11.84 -4.80
N LEU A 41 -18.35 11.27 -3.97
CA LEU A 41 -17.61 10.03 -4.27
C LEU A 41 -18.36 8.76 -3.82
N ILE A 42 -19.54 8.89 -3.20
CA ILE A 42 -20.31 7.75 -2.68
C ILE A 42 -21.10 7.11 -3.82
N THR A 43 -20.84 5.84 -4.08
CA THR A 43 -21.61 5.00 -5.00
C THR A 43 -22.69 4.23 -4.25
N ASP A 44 -23.72 3.76 -4.96
CA ASP A 44 -24.75 2.91 -4.37
C ASP A 44 -24.16 1.63 -3.76
N GLU A 45 -23.12 1.08 -4.39
CA GLU A 45 -22.42 -0.12 -3.92
C GLU A 45 -21.65 0.14 -2.62
N SER A 46 -20.87 1.22 -2.55
CA SER A 46 -20.11 1.56 -1.34
C SER A 46 -21.04 1.89 -0.17
N LYS A 47 -22.17 2.55 -0.44
CA LYS A 47 -23.23 2.81 0.54
C LYS A 47 -23.86 1.52 1.08
N ARG A 48 -24.18 0.54 0.20
CA ARG A 48 -24.72 -0.76 0.63
C ARG A 48 -23.71 -1.53 1.49
N MET A 49 -22.44 -1.57 1.07
CA MET A 49 -21.37 -2.20 1.86
C MET A 49 -21.23 -1.54 3.23
N PHE A 50 -21.19 -0.21 3.29
CA PHE A 50 -21.12 0.53 4.55
C PHE A 50 -22.28 0.18 5.50
N LEU A 51 -23.52 0.21 5.02
CA LEU A 51 -24.69 -0.13 5.83
C LEU A 51 -24.65 -1.58 6.35
N LYS A 52 -24.21 -2.53 5.50
CA LYS A 52 -24.04 -3.93 5.88
C LYS A 52 -23.02 -4.09 7.02
N TYR A 53 -21.84 -3.50 6.88
CA TYR A 53 -20.78 -3.62 7.89
C TYR A 53 -21.12 -2.85 9.17
N LYS A 54 -21.73 -1.66 9.06
CA LYS A 54 -22.16 -0.86 10.21
C LYS A 54 -23.17 -1.65 11.07
N ARG A 55 -24.18 -2.26 10.44
CA ARG A 55 -25.15 -3.09 11.15
C ARG A 55 -24.50 -4.30 11.84
N ARG A 56 -23.52 -4.94 11.19
CA ARG A 56 -22.77 -6.05 11.80
C ARG A 56 -22.00 -5.60 13.04
N LEU A 57 -21.36 -4.42 12.97
CA LEU A 57 -20.63 -3.84 14.10
C LEU A 57 -21.57 -3.53 15.27
N GLU A 58 -22.71 -2.88 15.02
CA GLU A 58 -23.70 -2.54 16.05
C GLU A 58 -24.21 -3.79 16.79
N VAL A 59 -24.57 -4.85 16.06
CA VAL A 59 -25.00 -6.13 16.65
C VAL A 59 -23.90 -6.77 17.50
N HIS A 60 -22.64 -6.70 17.05
CA HIS A 60 -21.51 -7.21 17.81
C HIS A 60 -21.29 -6.41 19.11
N GLU A 61 -21.31 -5.08 19.04
CA GLU A 61 -21.15 -4.20 20.20
C GLU A 61 -22.27 -4.42 21.23
N GLU A 62 -23.52 -4.59 20.80
CA GLU A 62 -24.63 -4.94 21.68
C GLU A 62 -24.40 -6.28 22.39
N ARG A 63 -23.96 -7.32 21.67
CA ARG A 63 -23.63 -8.63 22.28
C ARG A 63 -22.52 -8.52 23.31
N VAL A 64 -21.44 -7.80 23.00
CA VAL A 64 -20.31 -7.57 23.91
C VAL A 64 -20.75 -6.79 25.15
N ASN A 65 -21.55 -5.74 24.98
CA ASN A 65 -22.07 -4.95 26.09
C ASN A 65 -23.01 -5.76 26.98
N ASN A 66 -23.85 -6.61 26.40
CA ASN A 66 -24.72 -7.51 27.15
C ASN A 66 -23.92 -8.58 27.93
N LYS A 67 -22.86 -9.15 27.34
CA LYS A 67 -21.93 -10.05 28.07
C LYS A 67 -21.26 -9.31 29.23
N ARG A 68 -20.73 -8.10 29.01
CA ARG A 68 -20.10 -7.27 30.06
C ARG A 68 -21.05 -6.92 31.20
N ARG A 69 -22.32 -6.57 30.90
CA ARG A 69 -23.36 -6.30 31.90
C ARG A 69 -23.68 -7.53 32.75
N LYS A 70 -23.82 -8.71 32.13
CA LYS A 70 -24.06 -9.98 32.84
C LYS A 70 -22.90 -10.35 33.77
N ILE A 71 -21.66 -10.11 33.36
CA ILE A 71 -20.47 -10.32 34.20
C ILE A 71 -20.46 -9.36 35.39
N HIS A 72 -20.78 -8.08 35.17
CA HIS A 72 -20.87 -7.09 36.25
C HIS A 72 -21.98 -7.39 37.28
N GLN A 73 -23.02 -8.11 36.87
CA GLN A 73 -24.11 -8.55 37.74
C GLN A 73 -23.80 -9.86 38.50
N ASN A 74 -22.87 -10.69 38.01
CA ASN A 74 -22.44 -11.95 38.62
C ASN A 74 -21.00 -11.87 39.16
N LYS A 75 -20.75 -11.04 40.17
CA LYS A 75 -19.41 -10.81 40.75
C LYS A 75 -18.78 -12.02 41.50
N ASP A 76 -19.49 -13.13 41.68
CA ASP A 76 -19.03 -14.24 42.54
C ASP A 76 -18.54 -15.52 41.83
N LYS A 77 -18.34 -15.52 40.50
CA LYS A 77 -17.71 -16.67 39.81
C LYS A 77 -16.63 -16.22 38.83
N GLN A 78 -15.36 -16.39 39.22
CA GLN A 78 -14.22 -16.34 38.31
C GLN A 78 -14.29 -17.54 37.36
N GLU A 79 -14.81 -17.34 36.16
CA GLU A 79 -14.58 -18.27 35.05
C GLU A 79 -13.63 -17.62 34.03
N LYS A 80 -12.58 -18.39 33.67
CA LYS A 80 -11.62 -18.03 32.62
C LYS A 80 -12.36 -17.83 31.30
N ILE A 81 -12.19 -16.65 30.72
CA ILE A 81 -12.75 -16.29 29.42
C ILE A 81 -11.96 -17.03 28.34
N GLY A 82 -12.57 -18.06 27.75
CA GLY A 82 -12.17 -18.53 26.42
C GLY A 82 -12.79 -17.61 25.38
N GLU A 83 -11.97 -16.90 24.62
CA GLU A 83 -12.42 -16.17 23.44
C GLU A 83 -12.91 -17.21 22.43
N THR A 84 -14.22 -17.23 22.19
CA THR A 84 -14.80 -17.99 21.07
C THR A 84 -14.51 -17.17 19.82
N GLU A 85 -13.46 -17.55 19.11
CA GLU A 85 -13.19 -17.09 17.74
C GLU A 85 -14.37 -17.54 16.87
N GLU A 86 -15.36 -16.67 16.66
CA GLU A 86 -16.38 -16.90 15.64
C GLU A 86 -15.69 -16.87 14.27
N GLU A 87 -15.73 -17.99 13.56
CA GLU A 87 -15.22 -18.13 12.19
C GLU A 87 -15.89 -17.11 11.25
N TYR A 88 -15.13 -16.06 10.90
CA TYR A 88 -15.50 -15.13 9.84
C TYR A 88 -15.14 -15.72 8.47
N SER A 89 -15.74 -16.85 8.12
CA SER A 89 -15.34 -17.69 6.97
C SER A 89 -15.74 -17.18 5.57
N ASP A 90 -16.10 -15.90 5.43
CA ASP A 90 -16.57 -15.38 4.13
C ASP A 90 -16.18 -13.91 3.92
N GLN A 91 -14.90 -13.61 4.10
CA GLN A 91 -14.35 -12.27 3.87
C GLN A 91 -13.30 -12.31 2.76
N SER A 92 -13.75 -12.10 1.53
CA SER A 92 -12.91 -11.45 0.54
C SER A 92 -12.58 -10.05 1.08
N PHE A 93 -11.43 -9.90 1.72
CA PHE A 93 -10.92 -8.60 2.16
C PHE A 93 -10.57 -7.78 0.91
N ILE A 94 -11.56 -7.09 0.34
CA ILE A 94 -11.35 -6.17 -0.77
C ILE A 94 -10.50 -5.01 -0.23
N GLN A 95 -9.31 -4.84 -0.83
CA GLN A 95 -8.39 -3.76 -0.51
C GLN A 95 -8.48 -2.69 -1.60
N ASP A 96 -9.03 -1.52 -1.25
CA ASP A 96 -9.24 -0.40 -2.16
C ASP A 96 -8.00 0.49 -2.24
N THR A 97 -6.89 -0.07 -2.71
CA THR A 97 -5.64 0.67 -2.93
C THR A 97 -5.16 0.46 -4.35
N VAL A 98 -4.87 1.57 -5.05
CA VAL A 98 -4.27 1.58 -6.37
C VAL A 98 -2.89 2.21 -6.31
N GLY A 99 -1.96 1.69 -7.10
CA GLY A 99 -0.59 2.19 -7.21
C GLY A 99 -0.15 2.22 -8.65
N ALA A 100 0.69 3.20 -9.00
CA ALA A 100 1.29 3.33 -10.31
C ALA A 100 2.76 3.71 -10.18
N ILE A 101 3.57 3.15 -11.07
CA ILE A 101 4.99 3.47 -11.24
C ILE A 101 5.24 3.72 -12.72
N ALA A 102 6.09 4.68 -13.03
CA ALA A 102 6.37 5.08 -14.39
C ALA A 102 7.84 5.46 -14.55
N MET A 103 8.32 5.30 -15.78
CA MET A 103 9.62 5.79 -16.21
C MET A 103 9.45 6.51 -17.55
N ASP A 104 9.98 7.71 -17.68
CA ASP A 104 9.93 8.47 -18.93
C ASP A 104 11.05 8.08 -19.91
N THR A 105 11.07 8.73 -21.09
CA THR A 105 12.09 8.53 -22.11
C THR A 105 13.47 8.97 -21.66
N SER A 106 13.56 9.97 -20.78
CA SER A 106 14.79 10.49 -20.18
C SER A 106 15.32 9.60 -19.03
N GLY A 107 14.54 8.60 -18.60
CA GLY A 107 14.90 7.72 -17.49
C GLY A 107 14.57 8.30 -16.12
N ASN A 108 13.69 9.30 -16.03
CA ASN A 108 13.15 9.74 -14.74
C ASN A 108 12.05 8.78 -14.30
N LEU A 109 12.08 8.45 -13.01
CA LEU A 109 11.18 7.54 -12.34
C LEU A 109 10.19 8.31 -11.47
N ALA A 110 8.96 7.83 -11.44
CA ALA A 110 7.91 8.34 -10.56
C ALA A 110 7.08 7.19 -9.99
N ALA A 111 6.56 7.39 -8.79
CA ALA A 111 5.66 6.46 -8.12
C ALA A 111 4.54 7.24 -7.41
N ALA A 112 3.34 6.68 -7.41
CA ALA A 112 2.19 7.21 -6.70
C ALA A 112 1.28 6.09 -6.21
N VAL A 113 0.57 6.35 -5.11
CA VAL A 113 -0.40 5.43 -4.52
C VAL A 113 -1.59 6.23 -4.01
N SER A 114 -2.79 5.64 -4.09
CA SER A 114 -4.02 6.22 -3.56
C SER A 114 -4.88 5.14 -2.94
N SER A 115 -5.56 5.48 -1.84
CA SER A 115 -6.38 4.52 -1.09
C SER A 115 -7.54 5.20 -0.36
N GLY A 116 -8.69 4.55 -0.34
CA GLY A 116 -9.81 4.92 0.53
C GLY A 116 -9.58 4.57 2.02
N GLY A 117 -8.60 3.70 2.30
CA GLY A 117 -8.40 3.08 3.60
C GLY A 117 -9.40 1.96 3.89
N ILE A 118 -9.34 1.39 5.10
CA ILE A 118 -10.23 0.28 5.45
C ILE A 118 -11.67 0.77 5.72
N SER A 119 -12.64 -0.12 5.49
CA SER A 119 -14.04 0.10 5.83
C SER A 119 -14.23 0.42 7.33
N LEU A 120 -15.15 1.33 7.64
CA LEU A 120 -15.46 1.75 9.02
C LEU A 120 -14.25 2.28 9.81
N LYS A 121 -13.22 2.79 9.13
CA LYS A 121 -12.08 3.43 9.79
C LYS A 121 -12.56 4.56 10.70
N GLN A 122 -11.86 4.73 11.82
CA GLN A 122 -12.02 5.91 12.66
C GLN A 122 -11.74 7.19 11.83
N PRO A 123 -12.55 8.25 11.96
CA PRO A 123 -12.27 9.53 11.32
C PRO A 123 -10.86 10.02 11.64
N GLY A 124 -10.13 10.47 10.62
CA GLY A 124 -8.73 10.90 10.77
C GLY A 124 -7.70 9.77 10.72
N ARG A 125 -8.09 8.49 10.63
CA ARG A 125 -7.13 7.40 10.41
C ARG A 125 -6.41 7.56 9.06
N LEU A 126 -5.09 7.64 9.12
CA LEU A 126 -4.19 7.64 7.96
C LEU A 126 -3.69 6.22 7.66
N GLY A 127 -3.42 5.96 6.39
CA GLY A 127 -2.89 4.70 5.89
C GLY A 127 -1.59 4.90 5.09
N PRO A 128 -1.00 3.83 4.55
CA PRO A 128 0.31 3.85 3.90
C PRO A 128 0.35 4.79 2.70
N ALA A 129 -0.77 4.99 2.00
CA ALA A 129 -0.82 5.89 0.85
C ALA A 129 -0.52 7.36 1.18
N ALA A 130 -0.69 7.77 2.44
CA ALA A 130 -0.36 9.11 2.92
C ALA A 130 0.95 9.15 3.73
N THR A 131 1.62 8.01 3.91
CA THR A 131 2.80 7.88 4.78
C THR A 131 4.07 7.72 3.94
N TYR A 132 4.99 8.69 4.09
CA TYR A 132 6.26 8.70 3.39
C TYR A 132 7.07 7.42 3.65
N GLY A 133 7.53 6.77 2.59
CA GLY A 133 8.30 5.53 2.68
C GLY A 133 7.47 4.25 2.88
N SER A 134 6.16 4.35 3.13
CA SER A 134 5.29 3.17 3.25
C SER A 134 4.53 2.86 1.97
N GLY A 135 3.88 3.86 1.38
CA GLY A 135 2.98 3.70 0.24
C GLY A 135 3.68 3.69 -1.12
N CYS A 136 4.65 4.57 -1.31
CA CYS A 136 5.43 4.63 -2.54
C CYS A 136 6.82 5.23 -2.30
N TRP A 137 7.74 4.89 -3.20
CA TRP A 137 9.09 5.43 -3.22
C TRP A 137 9.54 5.63 -4.66
N ALA A 138 10.27 6.69 -4.94
CA ALA A 138 10.89 6.90 -6.24
C ALA A 138 12.28 7.51 -6.05
N TYR A 139 13.26 6.95 -6.73
CA TYR A 139 14.64 7.41 -6.73
C TYR A 139 15.19 7.30 -8.14
N ASN A 140 15.57 8.44 -8.72
CA ASN A 140 16.27 8.47 -10.00
C ASN A 140 17.70 7.99 -9.82
N TRP A 141 18.21 7.34 -10.86
CA TRP A 141 19.64 7.05 -10.96
C TRP A 141 20.44 8.35 -10.79
N SER A 142 21.42 8.36 -9.87
CA SER A 142 22.21 9.55 -9.53
C SER A 142 23.71 9.38 -9.76
N SER A 143 24.17 8.17 -10.10
CA SER A 143 25.56 7.81 -10.44
C SER A 143 25.66 6.29 -10.65
N ASP A 144 26.79 5.78 -11.15
CA ASP A 144 27.06 4.34 -11.32
C ASP A 144 27.01 3.50 -10.02
N ILE A 145 26.67 4.11 -8.89
CA ILE A 145 26.67 3.47 -7.56
C ILE A 145 25.33 2.80 -7.24
N LYS A 146 24.19 3.37 -7.68
CA LYS A 146 22.86 2.83 -7.35
C LYS A 146 21.90 2.86 -8.53
N PRO A 147 21.16 1.77 -8.79
CA PRO A 147 20.14 1.77 -9.82
C PRO A 147 18.98 2.70 -9.43
N GLY A 148 18.30 3.20 -10.45
CA GLY A 148 17.03 3.90 -10.28
C GLY A 148 15.96 2.91 -9.83
N VAL A 149 15.05 3.34 -8.95
CA VAL A 149 13.95 2.51 -8.48
C VAL A 149 12.66 3.30 -8.26
N ALA A 150 11.52 2.75 -8.67
CA ALA A 150 10.19 3.23 -8.33
C ALA A 150 9.34 2.09 -7.77
N ILE A 151 8.71 2.32 -6.61
CA ILE A 151 7.91 1.34 -5.87
C ILE A 151 6.54 1.92 -5.55
N ALA A 152 5.48 1.13 -5.70
CA ALA A 152 4.17 1.40 -5.11
C ALA A 152 3.65 0.15 -4.41
N THR A 153 3.03 0.32 -3.24
CA THR A 153 2.54 -0.77 -2.40
C THR A 153 1.03 -0.78 -2.28
N SER A 154 0.47 -1.95 -2.01
CA SER A 154 -0.93 -2.19 -1.68
C SER A 154 -1.00 -3.27 -0.61
N GLY A 155 -2.06 -3.32 0.22
CA GLY A 155 -2.08 -4.24 1.35
C GLY A 155 -2.77 -3.73 2.60
N SER A 156 -2.52 -4.45 3.69
CA SER A 156 -2.89 -4.03 5.03
C SER A 156 -2.06 -2.80 5.41
N GLY A 157 -2.75 -1.70 5.72
CA GLY A 157 -2.10 -0.42 5.94
C GLY A 157 -1.10 -0.43 7.08
N GLU A 158 -1.47 -1.06 8.19
CA GLU A 158 -0.64 -1.18 9.39
C GLU A 158 0.60 -2.03 9.12
N HIS A 159 0.51 -3.05 8.27
CA HIS A 159 1.66 -3.90 7.96
C HIS A 159 2.70 -3.10 7.16
N LEU A 160 2.25 -2.41 6.12
CA LEU A 160 3.10 -1.60 5.23
C LEU A 160 3.71 -0.40 5.96
N MET A 161 2.96 0.24 6.87
CA MET A 161 3.47 1.37 7.65
C MET A 161 4.49 0.95 8.70
N LYS A 162 4.22 -0.13 9.45
CA LYS A 162 5.14 -0.62 10.50
C LYS A 162 6.50 -1.05 9.95
N THR A 163 6.58 -1.42 8.68
CA THR A 163 7.83 -1.88 8.03
C THR A 163 8.43 -0.86 7.08
N LEU A 164 7.82 0.31 6.87
CA LEU A 164 8.22 1.27 5.83
C LEU A 164 8.42 0.60 4.46
N PHE A 165 7.45 -0.26 4.08
CA PHE A 165 7.71 -1.33 3.12
C PHE A 165 8.20 -0.83 1.76
N SER A 166 7.64 0.25 1.20
CA SER A 166 8.08 0.75 -0.11
C SER A 166 9.55 1.20 -0.13
N LYS A 167 10.03 1.79 0.97
CA LYS A 167 11.42 2.23 1.12
C LYS A 167 12.36 1.05 1.39
N GLU A 168 11.93 0.04 2.13
CA GLU A 168 12.71 -1.19 2.31
C GLU A 168 12.81 -2.00 1.01
N CYS A 169 11.73 -2.13 0.24
CA CYS A 169 11.78 -2.69 -1.12
C CYS A 169 12.81 -1.95 -2.00
N ALA A 170 12.76 -0.62 -2.02
CA ALA A 170 13.73 0.19 -2.76
C ALA A 170 15.17 -0.10 -2.31
N SER A 171 15.42 -0.12 -1.00
CA SER A 171 16.74 -0.43 -0.43
C SER A 171 17.26 -1.80 -0.85
N CYS A 172 16.45 -2.86 -0.72
CA CYS A 172 16.86 -4.21 -1.11
C CYS A 172 17.11 -4.31 -2.62
N ILE A 173 16.23 -3.74 -3.45
CA ILE A 173 16.38 -3.73 -4.91
C ILE A 173 17.65 -3.01 -5.36
N GLN A 174 18.02 -1.92 -4.70
CA GLN A 174 19.21 -1.14 -5.03
C GLN A 174 20.53 -1.80 -4.61
N ASN A 175 20.50 -2.71 -3.63
CA ASN A 175 21.68 -3.33 -3.06
C ASN A 175 21.88 -4.79 -3.53
N MET A 176 21.07 -5.26 -4.48
CA MET A 176 21.12 -6.63 -5.01
C MET A 176 21.43 -6.63 -6.50
N ASP A 177 21.90 -7.75 -7.03
CA ASP A 177 22.28 -7.87 -8.44
C ASP A 177 21.09 -7.76 -9.39
N SER A 178 19.92 -8.25 -8.99
CA SER A 178 18.66 -8.11 -9.73
C SER A 178 17.55 -7.55 -8.83
N GLY A 179 16.59 -6.86 -9.44
CA GLY A 179 15.46 -6.33 -8.69
C GLY A 179 14.55 -7.46 -8.20
N SER A 180 14.43 -8.55 -8.95
CA SER A 180 13.74 -9.76 -8.47
C SER A 180 14.35 -10.29 -7.16
N LEU A 181 15.68 -10.41 -7.06
CA LEU A 181 16.34 -10.84 -5.83
C LEU A 181 16.09 -9.86 -4.67
N GLY A 182 16.21 -8.56 -4.94
CA GLY A 182 15.96 -7.53 -3.94
C GLY A 182 14.52 -7.49 -3.44
N LEU A 183 13.54 -7.63 -4.33
CA LEU A 183 12.13 -7.67 -3.92
C LEU A 183 11.81 -8.93 -3.11
N SER A 184 12.37 -10.08 -3.52
CA SER A 184 12.25 -11.33 -2.76
C SER A 184 12.82 -11.19 -1.34
N LEU A 185 13.98 -10.57 -1.19
CA LEU A 185 14.59 -10.29 0.11
C LEU A 185 13.70 -9.37 0.96
N ALA A 186 13.14 -8.32 0.36
CA ALA A 186 12.23 -7.40 1.05
C ALA A 186 10.97 -8.12 1.57
N PHE A 187 10.35 -8.99 0.77
CA PHE A 187 9.19 -9.76 1.21
C PHE A 187 9.53 -10.75 2.33
N LYS A 188 10.68 -11.42 2.23
CA LYS A 188 11.09 -12.39 3.23
C LYS A 188 11.46 -11.70 4.55
N ASP A 189 12.53 -10.90 4.53
CA ASP A 189 13.21 -10.44 5.74
C ASP A 189 12.51 -9.20 6.33
N HIS A 190 11.99 -8.31 5.48
CA HIS A 190 11.41 -7.03 5.89
C HIS A 190 9.87 -7.03 5.97
N PHE A 191 9.22 -8.14 5.60
CA PHE A 191 7.76 -8.26 5.69
C PHE A 191 7.32 -9.54 6.42
N LEU A 192 7.61 -10.73 5.89
CA LEU A 192 7.15 -11.98 6.49
C LEU A 192 7.84 -12.30 7.81
N GLU A 193 9.15 -12.11 7.89
CA GLU A 193 9.99 -12.35 9.07
C GLU A 193 10.22 -11.08 9.91
N SER A 194 9.57 -9.97 9.56
CA SER A 194 9.75 -8.68 10.23
C SER A 194 9.39 -8.74 11.72
N GLU A 195 10.31 -8.31 12.58
CA GLU A 195 10.08 -8.21 14.03
C GLU A 195 8.89 -7.30 14.38
N PHE A 196 8.63 -6.28 13.56
CA PHE A 196 7.52 -5.34 13.74
C PHE A 196 6.15 -5.99 13.51
N LEU A 197 6.12 -7.13 12.82
CA LEU A 197 4.90 -7.87 12.46
C LEU A 197 4.83 -9.26 13.13
N LYS A 198 5.72 -9.58 14.08
CA LYS A 198 5.80 -10.91 14.73
C LYS A 198 4.54 -11.37 15.46
N HIS A 199 3.67 -10.44 15.85
CA HIS A 199 2.41 -10.70 16.55
C HIS A 199 1.24 -11.02 15.59
N LEU A 200 1.49 -11.02 14.28
CA LEU A 200 0.48 -11.23 13.26
C LEU A 200 0.68 -12.60 12.59
N ASP A 201 -0.37 -13.41 12.59
CA ASP A 201 -0.36 -14.72 11.93
C ASP A 201 -0.32 -14.62 10.41
N CYS A 202 -1.05 -13.66 9.85
CA CYS A 202 -1.16 -13.43 8.41
C CYS A 202 -0.78 -11.97 8.08
N LYS A 203 0.15 -11.81 7.14
CA LYS A 203 0.73 -10.52 6.77
C LYS A 203 0.40 -10.21 5.31
N PHE A 204 -0.57 -9.34 5.06
CA PHE A 204 -1.06 -9.00 3.72
C PHE A 204 -0.40 -7.74 3.15
N GLY A 205 0.32 -7.88 2.04
CA GLY A 205 1.00 -6.79 1.32
C GLY A 205 1.36 -7.20 -0.10
N GLY A 206 1.50 -6.20 -0.95
CA GLY A 206 1.91 -6.33 -2.34
C GLY A 206 2.69 -5.10 -2.77
N ALA A 207 3.58 -5.28 -3.74
CA ALA A 207 4.41 -4.22 -4.28
C ALA A 207 4.58 -4.42 -5.79
N ILE A 208 4.57 -3.30 -6.51
CA ILE A 208 5.07 -3.20 -7.88
C ILE A 208 6.35 -2.36 -7.86
N ALA A 209 7.33 -2.75 -8.68
CA ALA A 209 8.64 -2.15 -8.74
C ALA A 209 9.14 -1.99 -10.17
N LEU A 210 9.75 -0.86 -10.47
CA LEU A 210 10.58 -0.63 -11.65
C LEU A 210 12.00 -0.43 -11.16
N ARG A 211 12.92 -1.25 -11.65
CA ARG A 211 14.36 -1.05 -11.49
C ARG A 211 14.94 -0.59 -12.82
N GLN A 212 15.79 0.42 -12.77
CA GLN A 212 16.52 0.93 -13.91
C GLN A 212 18.01 0.82 -13.64
N ASP A 213 18.69 0.00 -14.43
CA ASP A 213 20.15 -0.05 -14.47
C ASP A 213 20.64 0.74 -15.70
N LYS A 214 21.74 1.46 -15.53
CA LYS A 214 22.42 2.19 -16.59
C LYS A 214 23.89 1.78 -16.58
N TYR A 215 24.36 1.18 -17.66
CA TYR A 215 25.75 0.74 -17.81
C TYR A 215 26.24 1.03 -19.23
N ASN A 216 27.35 1.77 -19.36
CA ASN A 216 27.95 2.16 -20.66
C ASN A 216 26.89 2.64 -21.68
N ASP A 217 26.06 3.61 -21.29
CA ASP A 217 24.94 4.18 -22.06
C ASP A 217 23.80 3.23 -22.44
N LYS A 218 23.89 1.94 -22.08
CA LYS A 218 22.77 1.00 -22.20
C LYS A 218 21.89 1.11 -20.96
N GLN A 219 20.60 1.31 -21.21
CA GLN A 219 19.57 1.33 -20.16
C GLN A 219 18.84 -0.02 -20.18
N SER A 220 18.77 -0.67 -19.03
CA SER A 220 17.94 -1.86 -18.85
C SER A 220 16.92 -1.62 -17.76
N VAL A 221 15.69 -2.06 -18.01
CA VAL A 221 14.57 -1.85 -17.10
C VAL A 221 13.99 -3.20 -16.73
N GLU A 222 13.80 -3.42 -15.44
CA GLU A 222 13.13 -4.60 -14.90
C GLU A 222 11.82 -4.14 -14.25
N LEU A 223 10.69 -4.68 -14.70
CA LEU A 223 9.38 -4.53 -14.05
C LEU A 223 9.14 -5.77 -13.20
N ILE A 224 8.87 -5.60 -11.91
CA ILE A 224 8.73 -6.70 -10.96
C ILE A 224 7.50 -6.44 -10.10
N TRP A 225 6.81 -7.49 -9.70
CA TRP A 225 5.74 -7.41 -8.73
C TRP A 225 5.78 -8.62 -7.80
N GLY A 226 5.30 -8.44 -6.58
CA GLY A 226 5.15 -9.53 -5.61
C GLY A 226 4.04 -9.22 -4.63
N HIS A 227 3.42 -10.27 -4.08
CA HIS A 227 2.38 -10.12 -3.07
C HIS A 227 2.21 -11.36 -2.20
N THR A 228 1.76 -11.13 -0.97
CA THR A 228 1.33 -12.16 -0.01
C THR A 228 -0.19 -12.31 0.04
N THR A 229 -0.94 -11.42 -0.61
CA THR A 229 -2.40 -11.53 -0.75
C THR A 229 -2.79 -12.70 -1.65
N ASP A 230 -4.03 -13.17 -1.58
CA ASP A 230 -4.56 -14.21 -2.48
C ASP A 230 -4.29 -13.88 -3.96
N SER A 231 -4.52 -12.61 -4.32
CA SER A 231 -4.28 -12.10 -5.65
C SER A 231 -3.93 -10.61 -5.66
N MET A 232 -3.35 -10.16 -6.78
CA MET A 232 -3.04 -8.76 -7.08
C MET A 232 -3.23 -8.50 -8.58
N CYS A 233 -4.08 -7.52 -8.92
CA CYS A 233 -4.30 -7.15 -10.32
C CYS A 233 -3.14 -6.26 -10.80
N ILE A 234 -2.54 -6.61 -11.93
CA ILE A 234 -1.40 -5.91 -12.50
C ILE A 234 -1.72 -5.51 -13.94
N GLY A 235 -1.40 -4.26 -14.29
CA GLY A 235 -1.47 -3.74 -15.64
C GLY A 235 -0.18 -3.00 -16.00
N PHE A 236 0.40 -3.26 -17.17
CA PHE A 236 1.59 -2.56 -17.63
C PHE A 236 1.65 -2.44 -19.15
N MET A 237 2.46 -1.48 -19.63
CA MET A 237 2.66 -1.21 -21.05
C MET A 237 4.03 -0.53 -21.25
N SER A 238 4.75 -0.90 -22.31
CA SER A 238 5.92 -0.16 -22.80
C SER A 238 5.57 0.63 -24.07
N LEU A 239 6.45 1.54 -24.50
CA LEU A 239 6.31 2.26 -25.78
C LEU A 239 6.34 1.33 -27.00
N SER A 240 6.95 0.14 -26.87
CA SER A 240 7.03 -0.88 -27.92
C SER A 240 5.78 -1.77 -27.99
N ASP A 241 4.91 -1.72 -26.98
CA ASP A 241 3.69 -2.53 -26.93
C ASP A 241 2.55 -1.88 -27.73
N LYS A 242 1.82 -2.67 -28.53
CA LYS A 242 0.62 -2.21 -29.25
C LYS A 242 -0.62 -2.03 -28.35
N LYS A 243 -0.65 -2.72 -27.20
CA LYS A 243 -1.76 -2.73 -26.25
C LYS A 243 -1.25 -3.00 -24.83
N PRO A 244 -1.92 -2.50 -23.79
CA PRO A 244 -1.57 -2.83 -22.41
C PRO A 244 -1.78 -4.32 -22.13
N LYS A 245 -0.96 -4.86 -21.23
CA LYS A 245 -1.09 -6.21 -20.68
C LYS A 245 -1.71 -6.11 -19.30
N VAL A 246 -2.76 -6.88 -19.04
CA VAL A 246 -3.47 -6.91 -17.76
C VAL A 246 -3.71 -8.36 -17.38
N PHE A 247 -3.43 -8.70 -16.12
CA PHE A 247 -3.64 -10.03 -15.58
C PHE A 247 -3.80 -9.96 -14.07
N LEU A 248 -4.33 -11.05 -13.50
CA LEU A 248 -4.47 -11.22 -12.08
C LEU A 248 -3.39 -12.18 -11.59
N SER A 249 -2.38 -11.65 -10.90
CA SER A 249 -1.37 -12.45 -10.22
C SER A 249 -2.03 -13.18 -9.05
N ARG A 250 -1.76 -14.48 -8.89
CA ARG A 250 -2.35 -15.32 -7.84
C ARG A 250 -1.28 -16.13 -7.14
N LEU A 251 -1.50 -16.40 -5.86
CA LEU A 251 -0.67 -17.36 -5.15
C LEU A 251 -0.83 -18.77 -5.75
N PRO A 252 0.22 -19.61 -5.71
CA PRO A 252 0.12 -21.02 -6.08
C PRO A 252 -0.95 -21.76 -5.26
N PRO A 253 -1.59 -22.83 -5.78
CA PRO A 253 -2.71 -23.50 -5.11
C PRO A 253 -2.42 -24.05 -3.70
N GLN A 254 -1.15 -24.31 -3.37
CA GLN A 254 -0.73 -24.85 -2.06
C GLN A 254 -0.27 -23.77 -1.07
N SER A 255 -0.24 -22.51 -1.51
CA SER A 255 0.22 -21.38 -0.73
C SER A 255 -0.89 -20.83 0.16
N ILE A 256 -0.53 -20.39 1.36
CA ILE A 256 -1.46 -19.76 2.30
C ILE A 256 -1.30 -18.24 2.21
N PRO A 257 -2.38 -17.49 1.87
CA PRO A 257 -2.36 -16.03 1.86
C PRO A 257 -1.90 -15.46 3.21
N GLY A 258 -1.00 -14.48 3.15
CA GLY A 258 -0.42 -13.84 4.32
C GLY A 258 0.71 -14.60 5.01
N LYS A 259 1.00 -15.84 4.61
CA LYS A 259 2.12 -16.65 5.14
C LYS A 259 3.18 -17.01 4.10
N SER A 260 2.87 -16.78 2.84
CA SER A 260 3.76 -16.98 1.69
C SER A 260 3.59 -15.82 0.72
N PHE A 261 4.49 -15.70 -0.23
CA PHE A 261 4.40 -14.71 -1.30
C PHE A 261 4.69 -15.35 -2.65
N THR A 262 4.16 -14.75 -3.70
CA THR A 262 4.57 -15.00 -5.08
C THR A 262 5.23 -13.74 -5.64
N MET A 263 6.10 -13.92 -6.62
CA MET A 263 6.79 -12.83 -7.28
C MET A 263 7.07 -13.22 -8.73
N GLU A 264 6.89 -12.25 -9.62
CA GLU A 264 7.21 -12.37 -11.04
C GLU A 264 7.86 -11.08 -11.52
N GLY A 265 8.65 -11.19 -12.59
CA GLY A 265 9.37 -10.05 -13.15
C GLY A 265 9.55 -10.19 -14.65
N ARG A 266 9.77 -9.05 -15.31
CA ARG A 266 9.96 -8.97 -16.76
C ARG A 266 10.99 -7.90 -17.10
N GLN A 267 11.95 -8.29 -17.93
CA GLN A 267 12.85 -7.33 -18.55
C GLN A 267 12.12 -6.55 -19.66
N ILE A 268 12.22 -5.24 -19.62
CA ILE A 268 11.75 -4.32 -20.65
C ILE A 268 13.00 -3.75 -21.31
N TYR A 269 13.29 -4.24 -22.52
CA TYR A 269 14.36 -3.69 -23.35
C TYR A 269 13.85 -2.42 -24.03
N LYS A 270 14.62 -1.33 -23.91
CA LYS A 270 14.47 -0.12 -24.73
C LYS A 270 15.25 -0.29 -26.02
#